data_AF-A0ABD0P5X5-F1
#
_entry.id   AF-A0ABD0P5X5-F1
#
_cell.length_a   1.000
_cell.length_b   1.000
_cell.length_c   1.000
_cell.angle_alpha   90.00
_cell.angle_beta   90.00
_cell.angle_gamma   90.00
#
_symmetry.space_group_name_H-M   'P 1'
#
loop_
_entity.id
_entity.type
_entity.pdbx_description
1 polymer ?
#
loop_
_entity_poly.entity_id
_entity_poly.type
_entity_poly.pdbx_seq_one_letter_code
_entity_poly.pdbx_strand_id
1 'polypeptide(L)'
;TKLDQGEDCLSTALPLDIAGLLKQFFRELPEPVLTTDLHSAFLKAQELPTEEERTSATVLLSCVLPDRNLNTLRYFFSFLKAVSQR
;
A
#
# COMPACT_ATOMS: atom_id res chain seq x y z
N THR A 1 16.04 9.56 9.63
CA THR A 1 16.50 9.74 8.23
C THR A 1 16.73 11.22 7.97
N LYS A 2 17.45 11.62 6.92
CA LYS A 2 17.56 13.04 6.52
C LYS A 2 16.19 13.69 6.33
N LEU A 3 15.24 12.91 5.80
CA LEU A 3 13.83 13.29 5.68
C LEU A 3 13.18 13.58 7.03
N ASP A 4 13.44 12.78 8.07
CA ASP A 4 12.90 13.00 9.43
C ASP A 4 13.49 14.27 10.10
N GLN A 5 14.64 14.75 9.61
CA GLN A 5 15.24 16.01 10.03
C GLN A 5 14.71 17.21 9.23
N GLY A 6 13.79 16.98 8.28
CA GLY A 6 13.21 18.01 7.42
C GLY A 6 14.11 18.43 6.25
N GLU A 7 15.18 17.67 5.95
CA GLU A 7 16.02 17.95 4.79
C GLU A 7 15.29 17.59 3.49
N ASP A 8 15.35 18.46 2.48
CA ASP A 8 14.89 18.16 1.12
C ASP A 8 15.92 17.32 0.37
N CYS A 9 15.96 16.02 0.69
CA CYS A 9 16.94 15.08 0.15
C CYS A 9 16.39 14.14 -0.94
N LEU A 10 15.09 14.23 -1.26
CA LEU A 10 14.42 13.27 -2.16
C LEU A 10 14.78 13.50 -3.63
N SER A 11 14.94 14.76 -4.05
CA SER A 11 15.23 15.13 -5.44
C SER A 11 16.61 14.66 -5.92
N THR A 12 17.54 14.46 -4.98
CA THR A 12 18.93 14.04 -5.26
C THR A 12 19.21 12.58 -4.91
N ALA A 13 18.25 11.86 -4.33
CA ALA A 13 18.43 10.48 -3.89
C ALA A 13 18.37 9.49 -5.06
N LEU A 14 19.05 8.36 -4.92
CA LEU A 14 18.94 7.29 -5.91
C LEU A 14 17.53 6.68 -5.89
N PRO A 15 16.96 6.27 -7.03
CA PRO A 15 15.64 5.66 -7.08
C PRO A 15 15.48 4.44 -6.17
N LEU A 16 16.56 3.64 -6.01
CA LEU A 16 16.57 2.49 -5.12
C LEU A 16 16.45 2.90 -3.64
N ASP A 17 17.09 4.00 -3.25
CA ASP A 17 17.02 4.53 -1.89
C ASP A 17 15.62 5.06 -1.60
N ILE A 18 15.01 5.79 -2.55
CA ILE A 18 13.62 6.27 -2.43
C ILE A 18 12.64 5.10 -2.31
N ALA A 19 12.80 4.05 -3.13
CA ALA A 19 12.00 2.85 -3.02
C ALA A 19 12.20 2.14 -1.67
N GLY A 20 13.44 2.13 -1.15
CA GLY A 20 13.78 1.65 0.18
C GLY A 20 13.04 2.41 1.29
N LEU A 21 13.11 3.75 1.24
CA LEU A 21 12.42 4.64 2.19
C LEU A 21 10.91 4.44 2.14
N LEU A 22 10.31 4.34 0.96
CA LEU A 22 8.87 4.12 0.83
C LEU A 22 8.44 2.78 1.45
N LYS A 23 9.20 1.70 1.23
CA LYS A 23 8.96 0.40 1.87
C LYS A 23 9.16 0.46 3.39
N GLN A 24 10.14 1.22 3.85
CA GLN A 24 10.40 1.42 5.28
C GLN A 24 9.26 2.16 5.95
N PHE A 25 8.74 3.24 5.35
CA PHE A 25 7.59 4.00 5.84
C PHE A 25 6.40 3.09 6.16
N PHE A 26 5.99 2.22 5.22
CA PHE A 26 4.87 1.29 5.45
C PHE A 26 5.16 0.26 6.55
N ARG A 27 6.41 -0.19 6.68
CA ARG A 27 6.83 -1.18 7.69
C ARG A 27 6.88 -0.58 9.10
N GLU A 28 7.16 0.71 9.22
CA GLU A 28 7.30 1.41 10.50
C GLU A 28 5.99 2.02 11.02
N LEU A 29 4.89 1.89 10.26
CA LEU A 29 3.57 2.27 10.77
C LEU A 29 3.23 1.49 12.05
N PRO A 30 2.56 2.11 13.04
CA PRO A 30 2.13 1.42 14.26
C PRO A 30 1.22 0.21 13.99
N GLU A 31 0.47 0.27 12.89
CA GLU A 31 -0.36 -0.80 12.37
C GLU A 31 -0.13 -0.92 10.84
N PRO A 32 -0.13 -2.14 10.26
CA PRO A 32 -0.07 -2.31 8.82
C PRO A 32 -1.14 -1.51 8.08
N VAL A 33 -0.81 -0.99 6.89
CA VAL A 33 -1.76 -0.19 6.11
C VAL A 33 -3.04 -0.96 5.72
N LEU A 34 -2.97 -2.29 5.61
CA LEU A 34 -4.14 -3.15 5.37
C LEU A 34 -4.87 -3.58 6.65
N THR A 35 -4.51 -3.03 7.81
CA THR A 35 -4.99 -3.38 9.17
C THR A 35 -4.76 -4.85 9.54
N THR A 36 -4.52 -5.15 10.81
CA THR A 36 -4.32 -6.55 11.22
C THR A 36 -5.59 -7.39 11.08
N ASP A 37 -6.74 -6.76 11.33
CA ASP A 37 -8.04 -7.43 11.37
C ASP A 37 -8.52 -7.86 9.98
N LEU A 38 -8.25 -7.04 8.96
CA LEU A 38 -8.65 -7.33 7.58
C LEU A 38 -7.61 -8.16 6.81
N HIS A 39 -6.37 -8.27 7.29
CA HIS A 39 -5.30 -8.97 6.58
C HIS A 39 -5.69 -10.41 6.21
N SER A 40 -6.23 -11.19 7.16
CA SER A 40 -6.67 -12.56 6.90
C SER A 40 -7.86 -12.63 5.94
N ALA A 41 -8.74 -11.63 5.96
CA ALA A 41 -9.89 -11.56 5.06
C ALA A 41 -9.46 -11.26 3.62
N PHE A 42 -8.47 -10.37 3.42
CA PHE A 42 -7.89 -10.12 2.11
C PHE A 42 -7.22 -11.35 1.52
N LEU A 43 -6.52 -12.15 2.33
CA LEU A 43 -5.94 -13.42 1.86
C LEU A 43 -7.02 -14.42 1.43
N LYS A 44 -8.05 -14.64 2.27
CA LYS A 44 -9.18 -15.52 1.93
C LYS A 44 -9.93 -15.06 0.69
N ALA A 45 -10.07 -13.75 0.49
CA ALA A 45 -10.68 -13.20 -0.72
C ALA A 45 -9.93 -13.62 -1.99
N GLN A 46 -8.60 -13.80 -1.93
CA GLN A 46 -7.81 -14.29 -3.07
C GLN A 46 -7.91 -15.80 -3.30
N GLU A 47 -8.44 -16.56 -2.35
CA GLU A 47 -8.66 -17.99 -2.47
C GLU A 47 -9.99 -18.33 -3.16
N LEU A 48 -10.82 -17.32 -3.48
CA LEU A 48 -12.10 -17.52 -4.14
C LEU A 48 -11.92 -18.09 -5.57
N PRO A 49 -12.83 -18.99 -6.02
CA PRO A 49 -12.64 -19.75 -7.26
C PRO A 49 -12.51 -18.87 -8.51
N THR A 50 -13.39 -17.88 -8.66
CA THR A 50 -13.45 -17.04 -9.86
C THR A 50 -12.78 -15.69 -9.68
N GLU A 51 -12.29 -15.11 -10.77
CA GLU A 51 -11.71 -13.77 -10.76
C GLU A 51 -12.72 -12.69 -10.35
N GLU A 52 -13.98 -12.86 -10.76
CA GLU A 52 -15.09 -11.96 -10.41
C GLU A 52 -15.35 -11.97 -8.89
N GLU A 53 -15.38 -13.14 -8.26
CA GLU A 53 -15.53 -13.28 -6.81
C GLU A 53 -14.34 -12.68 -6.06
N ARG A 54 -13.09 -12.97 -6.50
CA ARG A 54 -11.88 -12.38 -5.92
C ARG A 54 -11.91 -10.85 -5.97
N THR A 55 -12.28 -10.30 -7.12
CA THR A 55 -12.37 -8.85 -7.35
C THR A 55 -13.45 -8.23 -6.47
N SER A 56 -14.65 -8.81 -6.47
CA SER A 56 -15.78 -8.31 -5.68
C SER A 56 -15.49 -8.33 -4.19
N ALA A 57 -14.94 -9.42 -3.67
CA ALA A 57 -14.54 -9.54 -2.27
C ALA A 57 -13.45 -8.51 -1.90
N THR A 58 -12.46 -8.30 -2.77
CA THR A 58 -11.41 -7.30 -2.55
C THR A 58 -11.97 -5.88 -2.48
N VAL A 59 -12.92 -5.54 -3.37
CA VAL A 59 -13.58 -4.22 -3.37
C VAL A 59 -14.40 -4.04 -2.09
N LEU A 60 -15.18 -5.04 -1.69
CA LEU A 60 -15.99 -4.97 -0.46
C LEU A 60 -15.12 -4.83 0.80
N LEU A 61 -14.02 -5.57 0.89
CA LEU A 61 -13.06 -5.44 1.99
C LEU A 61 -12.39 -4.05 2.00
N SER A 62 -12.16 -3.47 0.81
CA SER A 62 -11.63 -2.11 0.71
C SER A 62 -12.61 -1.05 1.23
N CYS A 63 -13.92 -1.31 1.17
CA CYS A 63 -14.96 -0.41 1.70
C CYS A 63 -14.98 -0.34 3.23
N VAL A 64 -14.41 -1.32 3.94
CA VAL A 64 -14.36 -1.34 5.41
C VAL A 64 -13.00 -0.92 5.97
N LEU A 65 -12.04 -0.59 5.12
CA LEU A 65 -10.78 0.01 5.55
C LEU A 65 -11.02 1.43 6.10
N PRO A 66 -10.25 1.86 7.11
CA PRO A 66 -10.26 3.27 7.53
C PRO A 66 -9.94 4.20 6.36
N ASP A 67 -10.60 5.36 6.29
CA ASP A 67 -10.49 6.31 5.16
C ASP A 67 -9.03 6.69 4.84
N ARG A 68 -8.21 6.89 5.87
CA ARG A 68 -6.78 7.23 5.73
C ARG A 68 -6.00 6.11 5.05
N ASN A 69 -6.24 4.87 5.43
CA ASN A 69 -5.59 3.68 4.87
C ASN A 69 -6.01 3.50 3.41
N LEU A 70 -7.32 3.59 3.14
CA LEU A 70 -7.86 3.47 1.79
C LEU A 70 -7.31 4.55 0.84
N ASN A 71 -7.27 5.80 1.27
CA ASN A 71 -6.71 6.90 0.48
C ASN A 71 -5.22 6.69 0.19
N THR A 72 -4.45 6.24 1.19
CA THR A 72 -3.02 5.93 1.04
C THR A 72 -2.80 4.80 0.03
N LEU A 73 -3.55 3.69 0.16
CA LEU A 73 -3.47 2.55 -0.74
C LEU A 73 -3.90 2.89 -2.15
N ARG A 74 -4.96 3.70 -2.33
CA ARG A 74 -5.41 4.15 -3.66
C ARG A 74 -4.31 4.90 -4.40
N TYR A 75 -3.62 5.81 -3.71
CA TYR A 75 -2.49 6.53 -4.31
C TYR A 75 -1.34 5.58 -4.61
N PHE A 76 -0.94 4.75 -3.64
CA PHE A 76 0.18 3.84 -3.77
C PHE A 76 -0.03 2.79 -4.87
N PHE A 77 -1.20 2.18 -4.97
CA PHE A 77 -1.52 1.21 -6.03
C PHE A 77 -1.65 1.87 -7.40
N SER A 78 -2.15 3.11 -7.47
CA SER A 78 -2.13 3.87 -8.73
C SER A 78 -0.71 4.15 -9.19
N PHE A 79 0.19 4.49 -8.25
CA PHE A 79 1.62 4.62 -8.52
C PHE A 79 2.24 3.29 -8.98
N LEU A 80 2.00 2.18 -8.28
CA LEU A 80 2.52 0.87 -8.67
C LEU A 80 2.03 0.43 -10.06
N LYS A 81 0.76 0.71 -10.39
CA LYS A 81 0.22 0.47 -11.73
C LYS A 81 0.96 1.30 -12.80
N ALA A 82 1.22 2.57 -12.52
CA ALA A 82 1.98 3.42 -13.45
C ALA A 82 3.43 2.91 -13.63
N VAL A 83 4.04 2.35 -12.58
CA VAL A 83 5.37 1.73 -12.65
C VAL A 83 5.34 0.41 -13.42
N SER A 84 4.32 -0.44 -13.23
CA SER A 84 4.23 -1.74 -13.90
C SER A 84 3.96 -1.66 -15.40
N GLN A 85 3.56 -0.48 -15.89
CA GLN A 85 3.29 -0.20 -17.30
C GLN A 85 4.49 0.44 -18.03
N ARG A 86 5.60 0.66 -17.32
CA ARG A 86 6.88 1.10 -17.90
C ARG A 86 7.75 -0.10 -18.25
#